data_AF-A0A7C9CIE2-F1
#
_entry.id   AF-A0A7C9CIE2-F1
#
_cell.length_a   1.000
_cell.length_b   1.000
_cell.length_c   1.000
_cell.angle_alpha   90.00
_cell.angle_beta   90.00
_cell.angle_gamma   90.00
#
_symmetry.space_group_name_H-M   'P 1'
#
loop_
_entity.id
_entity.type
_entity.pdbx_description
1 polymer ?
#
loop_
_entity_poly.entity_id
_entity_poly.type
_entity_poly.pdbx_seq_one_letter_code
_entity_poly.pdbx_strand_id
1 'polypeptide(L)'
;RGLKVLSATGAGARADPTRIRVADLRESTNDPLSRAVRHRLRRDYGIEGGIPVVFSLEKPKVKLLPFKGLNGEEENPSDYQVVPGFRVRIIPVLGSVPAIFGQVMASYVVTKLAGFQVEYEPVVHFDMDHYRILHQRLIEHEELVYGTASEVQVDAEEVMYVAKELWHGRSARDQYVGRAMWRSVNELMLVRWDRTKPASVTNLILLKFDEVCFRPIPFSSGSLCL
;
A
#
# COMPACT_ATOMS: atom_id res chain seq x y z
N ARG A 1 -23.19 4.46 15.50
CA ARG A 1 -24.40 4.71 14.67
C ARG A 1 -24.61 3.68 13.54
N GLY A 2 -23.76 2.66 13.36
CA GLY A 2 -23.99 1.61 12.34
C GLY A 2 -23.99 2.09 10.88
N LEU A 3 -23.58 3.34 10.64
CA LEU A 3 -23.57 3.93 9.31
C LEU A 3 -22.35 3.42 8.53
N LYS A 4 -22.58 2.95 7.30
CA LYS A 4 -21.50 2.68 6.36
C LYS A 4 -20.91 4.00 5.89
N VAL A 5 -19.59 4.12 5.96
CA VAL A 5 -18.87 5.34 5.61
C VAL A 5 -17.86 5.06 4.52
N LEU A 6 -17.70 6.03 3.62
CA LEU A 6 -16.63 6.13 2.64
C LEU A 6 -16.11 7.57 2.72
N SER A 7 -14.80 7.74 2.68
CA SER A 7 -14.16 9.06 2.74
C SER A 7 -13.27 9.30 1.53
N ALA A 8 -12.77 10.52 1.41
CA ALA A 8 -11.74 10.90 0.45
C ALA A 8 -10.68 11.79 1.12
N THR A 9 -9.43 11.68 0.68
CA THR A 9 -8.33 12.52 1.14
C THR A 9 -8.14 13.75 0.25
N GLY A 10 -7.07 14.54 0.48
CA GLY A 10 -6.76 15.68 -0.35
C GLY A 10 -6.42 15.30 -1.79
N ALA A 11 -7.17 15.84 -2.76
CA ALA A 11 -6.92 15.70 -4.20
C ALA A 11 -6.03 16.83 -4.78
N GLY A 12 -5.63 17.80 -3.96
CA GLY A 12 -4.84 18.96 -4.39
C GLY A 12 -3.36 18.65 -4.64
N ALA A 13 -2.72 19.45 -5.49
CA ALA A 13 -1.33 19.31 -5.92
C ALA A 13 -1.00 17.92 -6.51
N ARG A 14 -1.98 17.32 -7.18
CA ARG A 14 -1.93 16.02 -7.87
C ARG A 14 -2.34 16.17 -9.33
N ALA A 15 -1.81 15.28 -10.17
CA ALA A 15 -2.07 15.24 -11.60
C ALA A 15 -2.16 13.82 -12.15
N ASP A 16 -1.61 12.81 -11.49
CA ASP A 16 -1.57 11.43 -12.01
C ASP A 16 -2.81 10.64 -11.57
N PRO A 17 -3.81 10.42 -12.46
CA PRO A 17 -5.02 9.68 -12.12
C PRO A 17 -4.75 8.19 -11.91
N THR A 18 -3.65 7.65 -12.46
CA THR A 18 -3.32 6.22 -12.38
C THR A 18 -2.88 5.80 -10.98
N ARG A 19 -2.63 6.75 -10.09
CA ARG A 19 -2.23 6.52 -8.69
C ARG A 19 -3.38 6.65 -7.69
N ILE A 20 -4.60 6.86 -8.17
CA ILE A 20 -5.81 6.93 -7.33
C ILE A 20 -6.20 5.51 -6.92
N ARG A 21 -6.41 5.28 -5.62
CA ARG A 21 -6.72 3.98 -5.04
C ARG A 21 -7.82 4.09 -3.98
N VAL A 22 -8.50 2.97 -3.73
CA VAL A 22 -9.43 2.81 -2.61
C VAL A 22 -8.80 1.81 -1.65
N ALA A 23 -8.54 2.21 -0.41
CA ALA A 23 -8.04 1.32 0.63
C ALA A 23 -8.45 1.80 2.03
N ASP A 24 -8.01 1.13 3.09
CA ASP A 24 -8.26 1.60 4.45
C ASP A 24 -7.51 2.91 4.73
N LEU A 25 -8.12 3.82 5.48
CA LEU A 25 -7.51 5.09 5.87
C LEU A 25 -6.12 4.90 6.47
N ARG A 26 -5.89 3.81 7.21
CA ARG A 26 -4.57 3.50 7.80
C ARG A 26 -3.44 3.43 6.77
N GLU A 27 -3.77 3.07 5.52
CA GLU A 27 -2.83 2.83 4.44
C GLU A 27 -2.52 4.08 3.61
N SER A 28 -3.29 5.15 3.83
CA SER A 28 -3.08 6.39 3.08
C SER A 28 -1.71 6.99 3.38
N THR A 29 -0.91 7.17 2.33
CA THR A 29 0.43 7.77 2.37
C THR A 29 0.44 9.09 1.59
N ASN A 30 1.52 9.86 1.72
CA ASN A 30 1.79 11.05 0.90
C ASN A 30 0.78 12.22 0.99
N ASP A 31 -0.19 12.20 1.92
CA ASP A 31 -1.13 13.30 2.16
C ASP A 31 -1.10 13.80 3.63
N PRO A 32 -0.73 15.07 3.88
CA PRO A 32 -0.77 15.66 5.22
C PRO A 32 -2.15 15.63 5.88
N LEU A 33 -3.24 15.78 5.10
CA LEU A 33 -4.60 15.74 5.64
C LEU A 33 -4.91 14.34 6.19
N SER A 34 -4.67 13.30 5.40
CA SER A 34 -4.84 11.91 5.82
C SER A 34 -4.06 11.58 7.10
N ARG A 35 -2.81 12.07 7.23
CA ARG A 35 -1.97 11.87 8.42
C ARG A 35 -2.58 12.52 9.66
N ALA A 36 -3.05 13.76 9.53
CA ALA A 36 -3.68 14.48 10.63
C ALA A 36 -4.99 13.81 11.08
N VAL A 37 -5.80 13.35 10.12
CA VAL A 37 -7.05 12.61 10.39
C VAL A 37 -6.75 11.31 11.12
N ARG A 38 -5.79 10.50 10.65
CA ARG A 38 -5.37 9.26 11.32
C ARG A 38 -4.91 9.51 12.75
N HIS A 39 -4.05 10.50 12.95
CA HIS A 39 -3.53 10.84 14.27
C HIS A 39 -4.66 11.22 15.23
N ARG A 40 -5.59 12.05 14.78
CA ARG A 40 -6.74 12.48 15.58
C ARG A 40 -7.68 11.32 15.90
N LEU A 41 -8.00 10.49 14.91
CA LEU A 41 -8.86 9.32 15.10
C LEU A 41 -8.26 8.32 16.09
N ARG A 42 -6.95 8.08 16.03
CA ARG A 42 -6.25 7.22 16.99
C ARG A 42 -6.26 7.85 18.39
N ARG A 43 -5.87 9.12 18.51
CA ARG A 43 -5.73 9.80 19.81
C ARG A 43 -7.06 9.98 20.54
N ASP A 44 -8.06 10.51 19.84
CA ASP A 44 -9.30 10.96 20.46
C ASP A 44 -10.33 9.83 20.56
N TYR A 45 -10.26 8.83 19.67
CA TYR A 45 -11.30 7.80 19.53
C TYR A 45 -10.76 6.36 19.51
N GLY A 46 -9.44 6.14 19.57
CA GLY A 46 -8.85 4.81 19.48
C GLY A 46 -9.08 4.10 18.13
N ILE A 47 -9.46 4.85 17.08
CA ILE A 47 -9.78 4.28 15.76
C ILE A 47 -8.51 4.24 14.93
N GLU A 48 -8.02 3.03 14.67
CA GLU A 48 -6.80 2.82 13.89
C GLU A 48 -7.06 2.50 12.41
N GLY A 49 -8.30 2.15 12.05
CA GLY A 49 -8.73 1.91 10.68
C GLY A 49 -10.15 1.36 10.61
N GLY A 50 -10.47 0.69 9.51
CA GLY A 50 -11.80 0.21 9.16
C GLY A 50 -12.63 1.21 8.37
N ILE A 51 -12.01 2.30 7.92
CA ILE A 51 -12.64 3.39 7.16
C ILE A 51 -12.08 3.33 5.74
N PRO A 52 -12.86 2.92 4.73
CA PRO A 52 -12.42 2.97 3.35
C PRO A 52 -12.28 4.44 2.91
N VAL A 53 -11.20 4.74 2.20
CA VAL A 53 -10.88 6.07 1.72
C VAL A 53 -10.38 6.03 0.28
N VAL A 54 -10.76 7.02 -0.53
CA VAL A 54 -10.16 7.28 -1.83
C VAL A 54 -9.01 8.26 -1.67
N PHE A 55 -7.83 7.89 -2.15
CA PHE A 55 -6.61 8.71 -2.03
C PHE A 55 -5.69 8.50 -3.23
N SER A 56 -4.66 9.35 -3.36
CA SER A 56 -3.62 9.22 -4.38
C SER A 56 -2.26 8.92 -3.76
N LEU A 57 -1.56 7.94 -4.35
CA LEU A 57 -0.17 7.60 -4.00
C LEU A 57 0.86 8.58 -4.57
N GLU A 58 0.45 9.50 -5.44
CA GLU A 58 1.33 10.56 -5.93
C GLU A 58 1.81 11.44 -4.76
N LYS A 59 3.09 11.84 -4.78
CA LYS A 59 3.63 12.82 -3.84
C LYS A 59 3.20 14.23 -4.30
N PRO A 60 2.78 15.13 -3.39
CA PRO A 60 2.44 16.50 -3.77
C PRO A 60 3.65 17.15 -4.43
N LYS A 61 3.54 17.52 -5.71
CA LYS A 61 4.65 18.15 -6.45
C LYS A 61 4.72 19.66 -6.23
N VAL A 62 3.56 20.27 -5.97
CA VAL A 62 3.42 21.72 -5.92
C VAL A 62 3.20 22.16 -4.48
N LYS A 63 4.00 23.13 -4.04
CA LYS A 63 3.81 23.81 -2.75
C LYS A 63 2.75 24.90 -2.92
N LEU A 64 2.24 25.40 -1.78
CA LEU A 64 1.34 26.56 -1.78
C LEU A 64 1.99 27.67 -2.59
N LEU A 65 1.27 28.20 -3.59
CA LEU A 65 1.78 29.30 -4.39
C LEU A 65 2.06 30.49 -3.46
N PRO A 66 3.23 31.14 -3.60
CA PRO A 66 3.47 32.38 -2.88
C PRO A 66 2.45 33.41 -3.35
N PHE A 67 1.83 34.12 -2.41
CA PHE A 67 1.04 35.31 -2.72
C PHE A 67 2.03 36.40 -3.13
N LYS A 68 2.21 36.56 -4.44
CA LYS A 68 2.86 37.74 -5.01
C LYS A 68 1.78 38.53 -5.72
N GLY A 69 1.58 39.78 -5.30
CA GLY A 69 0.70 40.70 -6.01
C GLY A 69 1.22 40.95 -7.44
N LEU A 70 0.41 41.59 -8.27
CA LEU A 70 0.76 41.97 -9.66
C LEU A 70 2.08 42.77 -9.75
N ASN A 71 2.46 43.44 -8.66
CA ASN A 71 3.65 44.30 -8.57
C ASN A 71 4.84 43.63 -7.86
N GLY A 72 4.72 42.36 -7.46
CA GLY A 72 5.79 41.62 -6.76
C GLY A 72 5.87 41.84 -5.25
N GLU A 73 4.96 42.63 -4.66
CA GLU A 73 4.84 42.81 -3.21
C GLU A 73 4.18 41.57 -2.55
N GLU A 74 4.63 41.22 -1.35
CA GLU A 74 4.02 40.17 -0.53
C GLU A 74 2.70 40.66 0.03
N GLU A 75 1.60 40.30 -0.63
CA GLU A 75 0.25 40.63 -0.13
C GLU A 75 -0.14 39.69 1.02
N ASN A 76 -0.77 40.27 2.04
CA ASN A 76 -1.19 39.51 3.20
C ASN A 76 -2.34 38.56 2.83
N PRO A 77 -2.22 37.24 3.07
CA PRO A 77 -3.29 36.29 2.78
C PRO A 77 -4.56 36.51 3.62
N SER A 78 -4.55 37.41 4.61
CA SER A 78 -5.78 37.82 5.31
C SER A 78 -6.72 38.62 4.44
N ASP A 79 -6.19 39.31 3.43
CA ASP A 79 -6.90 40.41 2.77
C ASP A 79 -7.85 39.89 1.67
N TYR A 80 -7.66 38.65 1.25
CA TYR A 80 -8.52 37.93 0.29
C TYR A 80 -9.47 36.92 0.97
N GLN A 81 -9.65 37.02 2.29
CA GLN A 81 -10.62 36.17 3.00
C GLN A 81 -12.04 36.59 2.65
N VAL A 82 -12.76 35.74 1.90
CA VAL A 82 -14.20 35.90 1.69
C VAL A 82 -14.98 35.71 3.01
N VAL A 83 -14.43 34.92 3.94
CA VAL A 83 -15.03 34.61 5.23
C VAL A 83 -13.94 34.54 6.31
N PRO A 84 -14.16 35.08 7.53
CA PRO A 84 -13.18 34.98 8.61
C PRO A 84 -12.76 33.53 8.88
N GLY A 85 -11.46 33.26 8.79
CA GLY A 85 -10.88 31.92 9.03
C GLY A 85 -10.77 31.01 7.80
N PHE A 86 -11.15 31.49 6.61
CA PHE A 86 -10.93 30.75 5.38
C PHE A 86 -9.44 30.78 4.98
N ARG A 87 -8.86 29.62 4.65
CA ARG A 87 -7.46 29.58 4.19
C ARG A 87 -7.36 30.17 2.80
N VAL A 88 -6.63 31.28 2.69
CA VAL A 88 -6.42 32.00 1.42
C VAL A 88 -5.33 31.35 0.55
N ARG A 89 -4.46 30.50 1.13
CA ARG A 89 -3.50 29.73 0.35
C ARG A 89 -4.18 28.59 -0.41
N ILE A 90 -4.32 28.80 -1.72
CA ILE A 90 -4.87 27.83 -2.67
C ILE A 90 -3.80 26.77 -2.96
N ILE A 91 -4.07 25.52 -2.58
CA ILE A 91 -3.38 24.38 -3.18
C ILE A 91 -3.91 24.27 -4.60
N PRO A 92 -3.06 24.31 -5.65
CA PRO A 92 -3.56 24.17 -7.02
C PRO A 92 -4.21 22.80 -7.20
N VAL A 93 -5.38 22.79 -7.83
CA VAL A 93 -6.14 21.57 -8.09
C VAL A 93 -6.33 21.42 -9.59
N LEU A 94 -5.87 20.31 -10.14
CA LEU A 94 -6.24 19.91 -11.49
C LEU A 94 -7.64 19.29 -11.42
N GLY A 95 -8.67 19.98 -11.91
CA GLY A 95 -10.08 19.63 -11.71
C GLY A 95 -10.47 18.19 -12.12
N SER A 96 -9.73 17.57 -13.03
CA SER A 96 -9.91 16.16 -13.41
C SER A 96 -9.66 15.20 -12.23
N VAL A 97 -8.71 15.50 -11.34
CA VAL A 97 -8.36 14.61 -10.22
C VAL A 97 -9.51 14.48 -9.21
N PRO A 98 -10.06 15.55 -8.61
CA PRO A 98 -11.20 15.42 -7.70
C PRO A 98 -12.45 14.87 -8.40
N ALA A 99 -12.64 15.13 -9.71
CA ALA A 99 -13.72 14.51 -10.47
C ALA A 99 -13.56 12.98 -10.52
N ILE A 100 -12.35 12.47 -10.80
CA ILE A 100 -12.06 11.03 -10.78
C ILE A 100 -12.22 10.45 -9.37
N PHE A 101 -11.80 11.17 -8.32
CA PHE A 101 -12.07 10.74 -6.93
C PHE A 101 -13.56 10.50 -6.71
N GLY A 102 -14.40 11.45 -7.14
CA GLY A 102 -15.86 11.33 -7.05
C GLY A 102 -16.40 10.14 -7.84
N GLN A 103 -15.91 9.90 -9.06
CA GLN A 103 -16.31 8.75 -9.88
C GLN A 103 -15.91 7.41 -9.23
N VAL A 104 -14.71 7.33 -8.66
CA VAL A 104 -14.24 6.14 -7.93
C VAL A 104 -15.11 5.91 -6.69
N MET A 105 -15.45 6.96 -5.94
CA MET A 105 -16.36 6.85 -4.80
C MET A 105 -17.76 6.37 -5.20
N ALA A 106 -18.31 6.90 -6.29
CA ALA A 106 -19.60 6.48 -6.82
C ALA A 106 -19.59 5.00 -7.20
N SER A 107 -18.57 4.55 -7.94
CA SER A 107 -18.39 3.15 -8.31
C SER A 107 -18.26 2.23 -7.08
N TYR A 108 -17.49 2.64 -6.06
CA TYR A 108 -17.39 1.89 -4.81
C TYR A 108 -18.76 1.75 -4.11
N VAL A 109 -19.53 2.84 -4.02
CA VAL A 109 -20.84 2.80 -3.37
C VAL A 109 -21.81 1.91 -4.13
N VAL A 110 -21.88 2.04 -5.46
CA VAL A 110 -22.78 1.24 -6.30
C VAL A 110 -22.47 -0.25 -6.19
N THR A 111 -21.20 -0.64 -6.28
CA THR A 111 -20.79 -2.06 -6.19
C THR A 111 -21.05 -2.64 -4.80
N LYS A 112 -20.80 -1.88 -3.73
CA LYS A 112 -21.15 -2.29 -2.35
C LYS A 112 -22.65 -2.43 -2.11
N LEU A 113 -23.47 -1.56 -2.71
CA LEU A 113 -24.93 -1.65 -2.63
C LEU A 113 -25.47 -2.84 -3.43
N ALA A 114 -24.88 -3.12 -4.58
CA ALA A 114 -25.22 -4.26 -5.42
C ALA A 114 -24.73 -5.62 -4.87
N GLY A 115 -23.92 -5.62 -3.81
CA GLY A 115 -23.27 -6.84 -3.30
C GLY A 115 -22.19 -7.40 -4.22
N PHE A 116 -21.77 -6.65 -5.24
CA PHE A 116 -20.74 -7.04 -6.19
C PHE A 116 -19.36 -6.91 -5.53
N GLN A 117 -18.63 -8.01 -5.43
CA GLN A 117 -17.27 -8.01 -4.87
C GLN A 117 -16.31 -7.48 -5.93
N VAL A 118 -15.75 -6.30 -5.65
CA VAL A 118 -14.65 -5.73 -6.43
C VAL A 118 -13.35 -6.02 -5.69
N GLU A 119 -12.41 -6.65 -6.39
CA GLU A 119 -11.05 -6.79 -5.95
C GLU A 119 -10.27 -5.52 -6.31
N TYR A 120 -9.74 -4.83 -5.30
CA TYR A 120 -8.91 -3.65 -5.50
C TYR A 120 -7.44 -4.04 -5.44
N GLU A 121 -6.64 -3.44 -6.32
CA GLU A 121 -5.19 -3.60 -6.30
C GLU A 121 -4.64 -3.20 -4.91
N PRO A 122 -3.88 -4.07 -4.23
CA PRO A 122 -3.26 -3.75 -2.96
C PRO A 122 -2.34 -2.52 -3.07
N VAL A 123 -2.28 -1.75 -1.99
CA VAL A 123 -1.39 -0.59 -1.88
C VAL A 123 -0.01 -1.07 -1.46
N VAL A 124 0.70 -1.68 -2.40
CA VAL A 124 2.04 -2.22 -2.18
C VAL A 124 3.07 -1.13 -2.47
N HIS A 125 3.82 -0.71 -1.44
CA HIS A 125 4.92 0.26 -1.57
C HIS A 125 6.27 -0.46 -1.49
N PHE A 126 6.63 -1.20 -2.53
CA PHE A 126 7.97 -1.78 -2.64
C PHE A 126 8.71 -1.05 -3.75
N ASP A 127 9.84 -0.45 -3.41
CA ASP A 127 10.84 -0.07 -4.40
C ASP A 127 11.64 -1.31 -4.84
N MET A 128 12.46 -1.16 -5.88
CA MET A 128 13.30 -2.25 -6.36
C MET A 128 14.32 -2.75 -5.32
N ASP A 129 14.71 -1.91 -4.35
CA ASP A 129 15.66 -2.30 -3.32
C ASP A 129 15.04 -3.27 -2.32
N HIS A 130 13.76 -3.10 -1.99
CA HIS A 130 13.03 -4.08 -1.18
C HIS A 130 12.97 -5.45 -1.87
N TYR A 131 12.72 -5.50 -3.19
CA TYR A 131 12.69 -6.78 -3.92
C TYR A 131 14.08 -7.42 -4.04
N ARG A 132 15.14 -6.62 -4.16
CA ARG A 132 16.52 -7.11 -4.10
C ARG A 132 16.83 -7.74 -2.74
N ILE A 133 16.36 -7.13 -1.64
CA ILE A 133 16.50 -7.71 -0.29
C ILE A 133 15.74 -9.03 -0.20
N LEU A 134 14.52 -9.11 -0.73
CA LEU A 134 13.72 -10.33 -0.73
C LEU A 134 14.40 -11.44 -1.55
N HIS A 135 14.97 -11.09 -2.70
CA HIS A 135 15.73 -12.01 -3.56
C HIS A 135 17.00 -12.50 -2.85
N GLN A 136 17.76 -11.60 -2.24
CA GLN A 136 18.97 -11.95 -1.49
C GLN A 136 18.64 -12.92 -0.32
N ARG A 137 17.53 -12.70 0.38
CA ARG A 137 17.07 -13.63 1.43
C ARG A 137 16.65 -14.99 0.90
N LEU A 138 16.06 -15.05 -0.30
CA LEU A 138 15.76 -16.32 -0.96
C LEU A 138 17.06 -17.10 -1.21
N ILE A 139 18.08 -16.44 -1.76
CA ILE A 139 19.41 -17.03 -1.99
C ILE A 139 20.01 -17.56 -0.67
N GLU A 140 20.04 -16.73 0.37
CA GLU A 140 20.57 -17.11 1.68
C GLU A 140 19.81 -18.30 2.28
N HIS A 141 18.48 -18.31 2.16
CA HIS A 141 17.64 -19.42 2.62
C HIS A 141 17.95 -20.71 1.85
N GLU A 142 18.15 -20.63 0.55
CA GLU A 142 18.47 -21.78 -0.32
C GLU A 142 19.84 -22.37 0.01
N GLU A 143 20.85 -21.53 0.27
CA GLU A 143 22.15 -21.96 0.76
C GLU A 143 22.06 -22.64 2.13
N LEU A 144 21.25 -22.11 3.05
CA LEU A 144 21.08 -22.67 4.38
C LEU A 144 20.35 -24.03 4.38
N VAL A 145 19.33 -24.19 3.53
CA VAL A 145 18.47 -25.38 3.53
C VAL A 145 19.00 -26.49 2.61
N TYR A 146 19.53 -26.12 1.43
CA TYR A 146 19.97 -27.08 0.40
C TYR A 146 21.48 -27.08 0.17
N GLY A 147 22.24 -26.18 0.82
CA GLY A 147 23.69 -26.08 0.67
C GLY A 147 24.16 -25.36 -0.59
N THR A 148 23.24 -24.90 -1.45
CA THR A 148 23.58 -24.17 -2.68
C THR A 148 22.42 -23.29 -3.14
N ALA A 149 22.73 -22.13 -3.73
CA ALA A 149 21.79 -21.27 -4.43
C ALA A 149 21.71 -21.52 -5.94
N SER A 150 22.39 -22.56 -6.47
CA SER A 150 22.47 -22.80 -7.93
C SER A 150 21.13 -23.08 -8.59
N GLU A 151 20.12 -23.46 -7.81
CA GLU A 151 18.76 -23.74 -8.28
C GLU A 151 17.79 -22.56 -8.10
N VAL A 152 18.29 -21.38 -7.72
CA VAL A 152 17.52 -20.13 -7.79
C VAL A 152 17.49 -19.67 -9.24
N GLN A 153 16.32 -19.77 -9.86
CA GLN A 153 16.08 -19.47 -11.28
C GLN A 153 15.19 -18.22 -11.43
N VAL A 154 15.26 -17.31 -10.47
CA VAL A 154 14.52 -16.05 -10.51
C VAL A 154 15.47 -14.87 -10.34
N ASP A 155 15.16 -13.75 -10.99
CA ASP A 155 15.83 -12.47 -10.75
C ASP A 155 15.01 -11.52 -9.85
N ALA A 156 15.49 -10.31 -9.63
CA ALA A 156 14.81 -9.32 -8.79
C ALA A 156 13.48 -8.82 -9.38
N GLU A 157 13.32 -8.83 -10.70
CA GLU A 157 12.07 -8.43 -11.39
C GLU A 157 11.03 -9.56 -11.30
N GLU A 158 11.46 -10.81 -11.42
CA GLU A 158 10.61 -11.99 -11.22
C GLU A 158 10.19 -12.14 -9.75
N VAL A 159 11.09 -11.84 -8.81
CA VAL A 159 10.76 -11.74 -7.39
C VAL A 159 9.73 -10.63 -7.15
N MET A 160 9.86 -9.49 -7.81
CA MET A 160 8.83 -8.44 -7.79
C MET A 160 7.50 -8.97 -8.30
N TYR A 161 7.48 -9.65 -9.44
CA TYR A 161 6.26 -10.23 -10.00
C TYR A 161 5.59 -11.21 -9.03
N VAL A 162 6.36 -12.16 -8.47
CA VAL A 162 5.83 -13.14 -7.50
C VAL A 162 5.30 -12.44 -6.25
N ALA A 163 6.07 -11.54 -5.65
CA ALA A 163 5.67 -10.90 -4.41
C ALA A 163 4.50 -9.92 -4.60
N LYS A 164 4.49 -9.14 -5.69
CA LYS A 164 3.51 -8.08 -5.94
C LYS A 164 2.26 -8.56 -6.68
N GLU A 165 2.42 -9.29 -7.76
CA GLU A 165 1.32 -9.66 -8.66
C GLU A 165 0.71 -11.01 -8.25
N LEU A 166 1.52 -12.01 -7.91
CA LEU A 166 1.00 -13.34 -7.54
C LEU A 166 0.50 -13.37 -6.09
N TRP A 167 1.29 -12.84 -5.15
CA TRP A 167 0.99 -12.89 -3.72
C TRP A 167 0.48 -11.58 -3.14
N HIS A 168 0.46 -10.48 -3.90
CA HIS A 168 -0.10 -9.19 -3.45
C HIS A 168 0.52 -8.66 -2.14
N GLY A 169 1.79 -8.98 -1.88
CA GLY A 169 2.50 -8.67 -0.63
C GLY A 169 1.99 -9.44 0.59
N ARG A 170 1.26 -10.55 0.40
CA ARG A 170 0.66 -11.35 1.47
C ARG A 170 1.35 -12.69 1.63
N SER A 171 1.30 -13.22 2.85
CA SER A 171 1.67 -14.61 3.06
C SER A 171 0.64 -15.54 2.45
N ALA A 172 1.10 -16.66 1.88
CA ALA A 172 0.26 -17.75 1.40
C ALA A 172 -0.64 -18.35 2.49
N ARG A 173 -0.31 -18.16 3.77
CA ARG A 173 -1.10 -18.66 4.92
C ARG A 173 -2.18 -17.70 5.42
N ASP A 174 -2.24 -16.46 4.94
CA ASP A 174 -3.23 -15.51 5.41
C ASP A 174 -4.64 -15.87 4.87
N GLN A 175 -5.49 -16.41 5.73
CA GLN A 175 -6.86 -16.85 5.38
C GLN A 175 -7.90 -15.70 5.31
N TYR A 176 -7.55 -14.48 5.72
CA TYR A 176 -8.49 -13.35 5.79
C TYR A 176 -8.07 -12.18 4.90
N VAL A 177 -9.00 -11.74 4.03
CA VAL A 177 -8.90 -10.56 3.14
C VAL A 177 -9.01 -9.22 3.94
N GLY A 178 -8.69 -9.22 5.24
CA GLY A 178 -9.08 -8.16 6.16
C GLY A 178 -7.97 -7.57 7.03
N ARG A 179 -7.70 -6.27 6.83
CA ARG A 179 -7.29 -5.25 7.82
C ARG A 179 -5.90 -5.37 8.50
N ALA A 180 -4.86 -5.70 7.76
CA ALA A 180 -3.49 -5.33 8.15
C ALA A 180 -2.60 -5.16 6.90
N MET A 181 -2.90 -4.14 6.09
CA MET A 181 -2.14 -3.81 4.87
C MET A 181 -0.93 -2.92 5.21
N TRP A 182 -0.09 -3.45 6.09
CA TRP A 182 1.26 -2.97 6.36
C TRP A 182 2.06 -4.21 6.72
N ARG A 183 2.82 -4.73 5.76
CA ARG A 183 3.90 -5.65 6.09
C ARG A 183 5.16 -5.10 5.46
N SER A 184 6.13 -4.84 6.32
CA SER A 184 7.47 -4.55 5.84
C SER A 184 7.92 -5.75 5.02
N VAL A 185 8.56 -5.53 3.88
CA VAL A 185 9.30 -6.62 3.20
C VAL A 185 10.29 -7.26 4.16
N ASN A 186 10.69 -6.54 5.22
CA ASN A 186 11.52 -7.07 6.29
C ASN A 186 10.90 -8.20 7.11
N GLU A 187 9.60 -8.47 6.97
CA GLU A 187 8.92 -9.59 7.64
C GLU A 187 8.59 -10.74 6.69
N LEU A 188 8.89 -10.58 5.39
CA LEU A 188 8.54 -11.53 4.35
C LEU A 188 9.77 -12.25 3.79
N MET A 189 9.53 -13.47 3.35
CA MET A 189 10.50 -14.37 2.74
C MET A 189 9.81 -15.18 1.63
N LEU A 190 10.53 -15.40 0.52
CA LEU A 190 10.12 -16.36 -0.50
C LEU A 190 10.74 -17.72 -0.18
N VAL A 191 9.95 -18.78 -0.31
CA VAL A 191 10.42 -20.16 -0.18
C VAL A 191 9.80 -21.05 -1.25
N ARG A 192 10.44 -22.18 -1.53
CA ARG A 192 9.86 -23.21 -2.38
C ARG A 192 8.67 -23.88 -1.70
N TRP A 193 7.55 -24.05 -2.41
CA TRP A 193 6.45 -24.88 -1.89
C TRP A 193 6.65 -26.37 -2.21
N ASP A 194 7.25 -26.70 -3.37
CA ASP A 194 7.72 -28.03 -3.68
C ASP A 194 9.24 -28.08 -3.54
N ARG A 195 9.71 -28.71 -2.46
CA ARG A 195 11.15 -28.85 -2.14
C ARG A 195 11.93 -29.67 -3.16
N THR A 196 11.25 -30.43 -4.03
CA THR A 196 11.89 -31.28 -5.04
C THR A 196 12.22 -30.54 -6.34
N LYS A 197 11.69 -29.32 -6.51
CA LYS A 197 11.82 -28.51 -7.74
C LYS A 197 12.65 -27.25 -7.49
N PRO A 198 13.30 -26.66 -8.51
CA PRO A 198 14.06 -25.43 -8.38
C PRO A 198 13.20 -24.25 -7.91
N ALA A 199 13.84 -23.22 -7.35
CA ALA A 199 13.20 -21.96 -6.99
C ALA A 199 12.93 -21.14 -8.26
N SER A 200 11.81 -21.44 -8.92
CA SER A 200 11.28 -20.74 -10.10
C SER A 200 10.02 -19.95 -9.76
N VAL A 201 9.59 -19.05 -10.65
CA VAL A 201 8.35 -18.24 -10.49
C VAL A 201 7.13 -19.08 -10.11
N THR A 202 7.02 -20.31 -10.64
CA THR A 202 5.89 -21.22 -10.39
C THR A 202 5.99 -22.03 -9.10
N ASN A 203 7.17 -22.06 -8.50
CA ASN A 203 7.47 -22.87 -7.32
C ASN A 203 7.72 -22.03 -6.06
N LEU A 204 7.45 -20.73 -6.10
CA LEU A 204 7.69 -19.82 -4.98
C LEU A 204 6.40 -19.39 -4.29
N ILE A 205 6.39 -19.52 -2.96
CA ILE A 205 5.35 -18.98 -2.08
C ILE A 205 5.96 -17.89 -1.20
N LEU A 206 5.18 -16.84 -0.95
CA LEU A 206 5.55 -15.78 -0.02
C LEU A 206 5.03 -16.14 1.38
N LEU A 207 5.90 -16.10 2.39
CA LEU A 207 5.57 -16.41 3.79
C LEU A 207 6.16 -15.36 4.72
N LYS A 208 5.67 -15.30 5.95
CA LYS A 208 6.30 -14.54 7.04
C LYS A 208 7.46 -15.34 7.64
N PHE A 209 8.45 -14.67 8.23
CA PHE A 209 9.60 -15.35 8.86
C PHE A 209 9.20 -16.40 9.92
N ASP A 210 8.18 -16.12 10.72
CA ASP A 210 7.66 -17.01 11.74
C ASP A 210 6.90 -18.23 11.18
N GLU A 211 6.46 -18.14 9.91
CA GLU A 211 5.77 -19.22 9.21
C GLU A 211 6.74 -20.18 8.49
N VAL A 212 7.99 -19.76 8.28
CA VAL A 212 9.01 -20.53 7.55
C VAL A 212 9.67 -21.57 8.47
N CYS A 213 9.62 -22.83 8.04
CA CYS A 213 10.30 -23.94 8.72
C CYS A 213 11.79 -23.99 8.34
N PHE A 214 12.68 -23.46 9.19
CA PHE A 214 14.13 -23.51 9.00
C PHE A 214 14.79 -24.87 9.29
N ARG A 215 14.02 -25.96 9.46
CA ARG A 215 14.61 -27.25 9.89
C ARG A 215 15.45 -27.88 8.77
N PRO A 216 16.76 -28.12 8.99
CA PRO A 216 17.52 -29.05 8.18
C PRO A 216 17.10 -30.49 8.52
N ILE A 217 17.14 -31.37 7.52
CA ILE A 217 16.82 -32.81 7.60
C ILE A 217 17.56 -33.43 8.81
N PRO A 218 16.89 -34.16 9.74
CA PRO A 218 16.38 -35.50 9.43
C PRO A 218 15.00 -35.91 10.03
N PHE A 219 14.48 -36.97 9.40
CA PHE A 219 13.43 -37.93 9.76
C PHE A 219 12.47 -37.71 10.95
N SER A 220 11.19 -38.00 10.67
CA SER A 220 10.10 -38.39 11.57
C SER A 220 9.67 -37.39 12.66
N SER A 221 8.61 -36.61 12.37
CA SER A 221 7.42 -36.50 13.24
C SER A 221 6.45 -35.42 12.72
N GLY A 222 5.40 -35.88 12.03
CA GLY A 222 3.99 -35.55 12.34
C GLY A 222 3.49 -34.10 12.36
N SER A 223 4.27 -33.09 11.99
CA SER A 223 3.76 -31.74 11.79
C SER A 223 3.82 -31.44 10.30
N LEU A 224 2.67 -31.37 9.65
CA LEU A 224 2.52 -30.92 8.26
C LEU A 224 2.99 -29.46 8.16
N CYS A 225 4.29 -29.27 8.03
CA CYS A 225 4.85 -28.07 7.41
C CYS A 225 4.73 -28.32 5.90
N LEU A 226 3.86 -27.54 5.25
CA LEU A 226 3.85 -27.41 3.78
C LEU A 226 5.23 -26.94 3.32
#